data_AF-A0AA95EPY8-F1
#
_entry.id   AF-A0AA95EPY8-F1
#
_cell.length_a   1.000
_cell.length_b   1.000
_cell.length_c   1.000
_cell.angle_alpha   90.00
_cell.angle_beta   90.00
_cell.angle_gamma   90.00
#
_symmetry.space_group_name_H-M   'P 1'
#
loop_
_entity.id
_entity.type
_entity.pdbx_description
1 polymer ?
#
loop_
_entity_poly.entity_id
_entity_poly.type
_entity_poly.pdbx_seq_one_letter_code
_entity_poly.pdbx_strand_id
1 'polypeptide(L)'
;MASTLDNRHKSKRLVVEKLSDEELLKAILHTTDPSTMPGRVETPPAEDAELIFEMTYDAPEVVDCVWGHKHKRGLVLKDANGNRYLIGHDCGQNKFGLDWQYMESQREAQKKRQDYLLSLRSFAALLTSEMPWLQSLPQHPAVQAHDELRKAIRNKSPKFFEDLIKVQAGEAARLSKVVAERDFKAEEARRERADQDPSNYRKMSKQSQAEHRQDYAKRKDPIYRNVRRDLGPMLGLSLISRLGPLSGRLASHVSRLPGIASTALTLPAAIDLKAQTRITRTLVQETQTLLEEVDDAASFFSPEHCQAISEWSASRDAGYSIEPIARGLRIRGETAGSSTDLVKPLELQKPDLTRLLSLLARLAGKT
;
A
#
# COMPACT_ATOMS: atom_id res chain seq x y z
N MET A 1 27.60 52.63 -38.10
CA MET A 1 26.49 51.96 -38.81
C MET A 1 26.58 50.48 -38.51
N ALA A 2 25.86 50.04 -37.48
CA ALA A 2 25.87 48.67 -36.99
C ALA A 2 24.97 47.81 -37.88
N SER A 3 25.59 46.87 -38.60
CA SER A 3 24.90 45.75 -39.24
C SER A 3 24.44 44.80 -38.13
N THR A 4 23.20 44.97 -37.69
CA THR A 4 22.47 43.93 -36.95
C THR A 4 22.26 42.78 -37.92
N LEU A 5 23.19 41.83 -37.89
CA LEU A 5 23.04 40.51 -38.50
C LEU A 5 21.73 39.90 -38.01
N ASP A 6 20.74 39.94 -38.88
CA ASP A 6 19.49 39.18 -38.81
C ASP A 6 19.87 37.70 -38.95
N ASN A 7 20.46 37.13 -37.89
CA ASN A 7 20.73 35.71 -37.71
C ASN A 7 19.42 34.98 -37.40
N ARG A 8 18.40 35.19 -38.25
CA ARG A 8 17.31 34.23 -38.41
C ARG A 8 17.93 33.03 -39.08
N HIS A 9 18.55 32.17 -38.27
CA HIS A 9 18.72 30.78 -38.62
C HIS A 9 17.40 30.33 -39.25
N LYS A 10 17.44 29.99 -40.55
CA LYS A 10 16.42 29.15 -41.16
C LYS A 10 16.47 27.84 -40.39
N SER A 11 15.78 27.80 -39.25
CA SER A 11 15.71 26.63 -38.38
C SER A 11 15.14 25.52 -39.24
N LYS A 12 15.93 24.45 -39.36
CA LYS A 12 15.50 23.21 -40.01
C LYS A 12 14.20 22.81 -39.35
N ARG A 13 13.13 22.69 -40.13
CA ARG A 13 11.80 22.41 -39.59
C ARG A 13 11.74 20.94 -39.19
N LEU A 14 12.18 20.66 -37.98
CA LEU A 14 11.97 19.37 -37.34
C LEU A 14 10.49 19.29 -36.92
N VAL A 15 9.82 18.21 -37.31
CA VAL A 15 8.41 17.99 -36.98
C VAL A 15 8.23 16.66 -36.24
N VAL A 16 7.58 16.67 -35.07
CA VAL A 16 7.03 15.44 -34.47
C VAL A 16 5.61 15.28 -34.97
N GLU A 17 5.35 14.21 -35.71
CA GLU A 17 3.99 13.86 -36.13
C GLU A 17 3.12 13.56 -34.91
N LYS A 18 1.95 14.20 -34.83
CA LYS A 18 0.97 13.92 -33.77
C LYS A 18 0.16 12.69 -34.14
N LEU A 19 0.55 11.55 -33.58
CA LEU A 19 -0.14 10.28 -33.77
C LEU A 19 -1.40 10.21 -32.88
N SER A 20 -2.48 9.67 -33.42
CA SER A 20 -3.65 9.22 -32.66
C SER A 20 -3.32 8.02 -31.77
N ASP A 21 -4.20 7.67 -30.83
CA ASP A 21 -3.98 6.52 -29.94
C ASP A 21 -3.92 5.18 -30.70
N GLU A 22 -4.70 5.04 -31.78
CA GLU A 22 -4.69 3.86 -32.64
C GLU A 22 -3.40 3.73 -33.44
N GLU A 23 -2.86 4.86 -33.90
CA GLU A 23 -1.57 4.92 -34.59
C GLU A 23 -0.41 4.68 -33.61
N LEU A 24 -0.45 5.31 -32.42
CA LEU A 24 0.54 5.09 -31.36
C LEU A 24 0.66 3.60 -31.02
N LEU A 25 -0.46 2.89 -30.90
CA LEU A 25 -0.45 1.46 -30.59
C LEU A 25 0.16 0.57 -31.67
N LYS A 26 0.21 1.03 -32.92
CA LYS A 26 0.81 0.33 -34.06
C LYS A 26 2.24 0.79 -34.35
N ALA A 27 2.60 1.98 -33.89
CA ALA A 27 3.86 2.63 -34.24
C ALA A 27 5.05 2.06 -33.47
N ILE A 28 6.19 1.96 -34.16
CA ILE A 28 7.48 1.62 -33.56
C ILE A 28 8.16 2.93 -33.18
N LEU A 29 8.15 3.28 -31.89
CA LEU A 29 8.72 4.54 -31.40
C LEU A 29 10.18 4.41 -30.95
N HIS A 30 10.69 3.17 -30.88
CA HIS A 30 12.01 2.81 -30.39
C HIS A 30 12.55 1.57 -31.13
N THR A 31 13.85 1.55 -31.43
CA THR A 31 14.55 0.38 -31.96
C THR A 31 15.91 0.18 -31.28
N THR A 32 16.33 -1.06 -31.12
CA THR A 32 17.70 -1.41 -30.68
C THR A 32 18.62 -1.77 -31.84
N ASP A 33 18.08 -1.92 -33.05
CA ASP A 33 18.84 -2.19 -34.26
C ASP A 33 18.51 -1.14 -35.34
N PRO A 34 19.07 0.07 -35.21
CA PRO A 34 18.86 1.13 -36.18
C PRO A 34 19.58 0.86 -37.51
N SER A 35 20.58 -0.02 -37.53
CA SER A 35 21.46 -0.25 -38.67
C SER A 35 20.78 -1.00 -39.81
N THR A 36 19.85 -1.90 -39.49
CA THR A 36 19.12 -2.73 -40.46
C THR A 36 17.83 -2.09 -40.97
N MET A 37 17.58 -0.83 -40.60
CA MET A 37 16.34 -0.14 -40.94
C MET A 37 16.23 0.12 -42.46
N PRO A 38 15.10 -0.24 -43.09
CA PRO A 38 14.91 -0.02 -44.53
C PRO A 38 14.94 1.47 -44.87
N GLY A 39 15.50 1.83 -46.04
CA GLY A 39 15.57 3.23 -46.50
C GLY A 39 16.56 4.10 -45.73
N ARG A 40 17.47 3.51 -44.94
CA ARG A 40 18.58 4.22 -44.32
C ARG A 40 19.50 4.82 -45.39
N VAL A 41 19.89 6.07 -45.19
CA VAL A 41 20.85 6.79 -46.03
C VAL A 41 22.05 7.22 -45.17
N GLU A 42 23.25 7.12 -45.74
CA GLU A 42 24.50 7.45 -45.03
C GLU A 42 24.93 8.91 -45.22
N THR A 43 24.39 9.59 -46.23
CA THR A 43 24.67 11.00 -46.48
C THR A 43 23.81 11.92 -45.61
N PRO A 44 24.34 13.06 -45.13
CA PRO A 44 23.56 14.05 -44.40
C PRO A 44 22.32 14.51 -45.18
N PRO A 45 21.21 14.83 -44.49
CA PRO A 45 20.04 15.42 -45.13
C PRO A 45 20.39 16.81 -45.69
N ALA A 46 19.72 17.21 -46.77
CA ALA A 46 19.84 18.56 -47.33
C ALA A 46 19.55 19.64 -46.29
N GLU A 47 20.15 20.83 -46.45
CA GLU A 47 20.03 21.90 -45.44
C GLU A 47 18.60 22.42 -45.27
N ASP A 48 17.81 22.36 -46.34
CA ASP A 48 16.41 22.80 -46.42
C ASP A 48 15.40 21.65 -46.31
N ALA A 49 15.86 20.41 -46.06
CA ALA A 49 14.97 19.27 -45.91
C ALA A 49 14.06 19.43 -44.69
N GLU A 50 12.77 19.21 -44.89
CA GLU A 50 11.81 19.00 -43.80
C GLU A 50 11.96 17.57 -43.29
N LEU A 51 12.23 17.43 -42.00
CA LEU A 51 12.57 16.16 -41.38
C LEU A 51 11.55 15.83 -40.29
N ILE A 52 10.94 14.67 -40.41
CA ILE A 52 9.98 14.14 -39.45
C ILE A 52 10.73 13.24 -38.49
N PHE A 53 10.51 13.43 -37.19
CA PHE A 53 10.99 12.49 -36.20
C PHE A 53 10.22 11.18 -36.33
N GLU A 54 10.92 10.08 -36.59
CA GLU A 54 10.30 8.76 -36.73
C GLU A 54 10.47 7.88 -35.51
N MET A 55 11.65 7.76 -34.90
CA MET A 55 11.85 6.95 -33.69
C MET A 55 13.14 7.28 -32.94
N THR A 56 13.22 6.82 -31.70
CA THR A 56 14.48 6.79 -30.93
C THR A 56 15.23 5.48 -31.20
N TYR A 57 16.54 5.46 -30.98
CA TYR A 57 17.29 4.22 -30.93
C TYR A 57 18.25 4.15 -29.74
N ASP A 58 18.46 2.94 -29.24
CA ASP A 58 19.50 2.59 -28.26
C ASP A 58 20.15 1.26 -28.68
N ALA A 59 21.25 1.37 -29.40
CA ALA A 59 21.94 0.26 -30.02
C ALA A 59 22.91 -0.42 -29.05
N PRO A 60 22.96 -1.77 -29.03
CA PRO A 60 23.91 -2.50 -28.19
C PRO A 60 25.36 -2.22 -28.60
N GLU A 61 25.58 -2.03 -29.91
CA GLU A 61 26.84 -1.68 -30.52
C GLU A 61 26.84 -0.23 -31.01
N VAL A 62 28.03 0.33 -31.21
CA VAL A 62 28.20 1.69 -31.69
C VAL A 62 27.88 1.74 -33.18
N VAL A 63 27.02 2.68 -33.58
CA VAL A 63 26.64 2.91 -34.97
C VAL A 63 27.13 4.27 -35.46
N ASP A 64 27.42 4.37 -36.76
CA ASP A 64 27.80 5.63 -37.38
C ASP A 64 26.53 6.42 -37.77
N CYS A 65 26.47 7.68 -37.32
CA CYS A 65 25.44 8.62 -37.77
C CYS A 65 25.76 9.14 -39.18
N VAL A 66 24.84 9.89 -39.78
CA VAL A 66 24.98 10.46 -41.13
C VAL A 66 26.17 11.44 -41.31
N TRP A 67 26.83 11.83 -40.21
CA TRP A 67 28.07 12.62 -40.24
C TRP A 67 29.33 11.81 -39.94
N GLY A 68 29.24 10.48 -39.88
CA GLY A 68 30.37 9.58 -39.59
C GLY A 68 30.81 9.58 -38.12
N HIS A 69 30.06 10.19 -37.22
CA HIS A 69 30.33 10.12 -35.78
C HIS A 69 29.66 8.90 -35.15
N LYS A 70 30.32 8.36 -34.14
CA LYS A 70 29.99 7.11 -33.45
C LYS A 70 29.05 7.33 -32.26
N HIS A 71 27.90 6.67 -32.25
CA HIS A 71 26.92 6.78 -31.17
C HIS A 71 26.28 5.43 -30.81
N LYS A 72 25.86 5.29 -29.54
CA LYS A 72 24.98 4.19 -29.12
C LYS A 72 23.51 4.57 -29.12
N ARG A 73 23.20 5.85 -28.91
CA ARG A 73 21.84 6.35 -28.81
C ARG A 73 21.62 7.57 -29.69
N GLY A 74 20.39 7.74 -30.13
CA GLY A 74 20.00 8.88 -30.95
C GLY A 74 18.60 8.75 -31.50
N LEU A 75 18.37 9.44 -32.60
CA LEU A 75 17.09 9.53 -33.27
C LEU A 75 17.19 9.10 -34.73
N VAL A 76 16.07 8.68 -35.27
CA VAL A 76 15.86 8.46 -36.70
C VAL A 76 14.94 9.54 -37.21
N LEU A 77 15.42 10.31 -38.19
CA LEU A 77 14.62 11.28 -38.92
C LEU A 77 14.27 10.75 -40.30
N LYS A 78 13.08 11.08 -40.79
CA LYS A 78 12.58 10.67 -42.10
C LYS A 78 12.24 11.90 -42.94
N ASP A 79 12.65 11.93 -44.20
CA ASP A 79 12.24 12.98 -45.15
C ASP A 79 10.97 12.60 -45.93
N ALA A 80 10.51 13.52 -46.77
CA ALA A 80 9.34 13.32 -47.63
C ALA A 80 9.50 12.18 -48.66
N ASN A 81 10.74 11.81 -49.03
CA ASN A 81 11.02 10.71 -49.95
C ASN A 81 11.09 9.36 -49.22
N GLY A 82 10.95 9.35 -47.89
CA GLY A 82 11.05 8.16 -47.07
C GLY A 82 12.48 7.74 -46.74
N ASN A 83 13.48 8.56 -47.04
CA ASN A 83 14.86 8.33 -46.61
C ASN A 83 14.95 8.51 -45.09
N ARG A 84 15.72 7.64 -44.45
CA ARG A 84 15.92 7.62 -43.00
C ARG A 84 17.36 7.97 -42.64
N TYR A 85 17.50 8.89 -41.71
CA TYR A 85 18.78 9.45 -41.28
C TYR A 85 19.00 9.09 -39.82
N LEU A 86 20.07 8.33 -39.55
CA LEU A 86 20.51 8.05 -38.17
C LEU A 86 21.28 9.24 -37.63
N ILE A 87 20.78 9.83 -36.55
CA ILE A 87 21.38 11.00 -35.93
C ILE A 87 21.70 10.68 -34.48
N GLY A 88 22.99 10.73 -34.12
CA GLY A 88 23.43 10.58 -32.74
C GLY A 88 22.90 11.69 -31.85
N HIS A 89 22.66 11.38 -30.57
CA HIS A 89 22.14 12.35 -29.60
C HIS A 89 22.94 13.67 -29.57
N ASP A 90 24.26 13.59 -29.45
CA ASP A 90 25.13 14.79 -29.39
C ASP A 90 25.18 15.54 -30.72
N CYS A 91 25.18 14.79 -31.84
CA CYS A 91 25.15 15.39 -33.17
C CYS A 91 23.85 16.13 -33.44
N GLY A 92 22.73 15.56 -32.99
CA GLY A 92 21.42 16.16 -33.05
C GLY A 92 21.37 17.49 -32.32
N GLN A 93 21.80 17.51 -31.05
CA GLN A 93 21.86 18.72 -30.26
C GLN A 93 22.75 19.80 -30.90
N ASN A 94 23.93 19.42 -31.41
CA ASN A 94 24.84 20.36 -32.06
C ASN A 94 24.31 20.93 -33.38
N LYS A 95 23.53 20.15 -34.14
CA LYS A 95 23.04 20.54 -35.47
C LYS A 95 21.66 21.19 -35.46
N PHE A 96 20.83 20.89 -34.46
CA PHE A 96 19.44 21.37 -34.38
C PHE A 96 19.14 22.18 -33.11
N GLY A 97 20.05 22.25 -32.14
CA GLY A 97 19.91 23.12 -30.96
C GLY A 97 18.67 22.83 -30.11
N LEU A 98 17.91 23.88 -29.78
CA LEU A 98 16.70 23.80 -28.94
C LEU A 98 15.59 22.95 -29.57
N ASP A 99 15.52 22.91 -30.90
CA ASP A 99 14.53 22.10 -31.62
C ASP A 99 14.72 20.61 -31.29
N TRP A 100 15.96 20.16 -31.04
CA TRP A 100 16.25 18.78 -30.64
C TRP A 100 15.60 18.40 -29.30
N GLN A 101 15.80 19.22 -28.26
CA GLN A 101 15.29 18.95 -26.91
C GLN A 101 13.76 18.94 -26.87
N TYR A 102 13.15 19.90 -27.58
CA TYR A 102 11.70 19.96 -27.70
C TYR A 102 11.15 18.68 -28.35
N MET A 103 11.75 18.24 -29.46
CA MET A 103 11.31 17.04 -30.18
C MET A 103 11.49 15.75 -29.37
N GLU A 104 12.63 15.61 -28.68
CA GLU A 104 12.87 14.50 -27.76
C GLU A 104 11.82 14.45 -26.65
N SER A 105 11.45 15.61 -26.09
CA SER A 105 10.39 15.70 -25.06
C SER A 105 9.01 15.30 -25.60
N GLN A 106 8.65 15.74 -26.81
CA GLN A 106 7.38 15.38 -27.45
C GLN A 106 7.32 13.89 -27.76
N ARG A 107 8.43 13.31 -28.21
CA ARG A 107 8.48 11.86 -28.46
C ARG A 107 8.39 11.05 -27.18
N GLU A 108 9.13 11.45 -26.15
CA GLU A 108 9.07 10.78 -24.86
C GLU A 108 7.66 10.85 -24.28
N ALA A 109 6.91 11.93 -24.51
CA ALA A 109 5.50 12.03 -24.16
C ALA A 109 4.63 11.03 -24.95
N GLN A 110 4.86 10.87 -26.26
CA GLN A 110 4.18 9.87 -27.10
C GLN A 110 4.52 8.43 -26.67
N LYS A 111 5.78 8.15 -26.34
CA LYS A 111 6.23 6.85 -25.82
C LYS A 111 5.55 6.52 -24.50
N LYS A 112 5.60 7.43 -23.53
CA LYS A 112 4.85 7.28 -22.26
C LYS A 112 3.36 7.05 -22.50
N ARG A 113 2.76 7.78 -23.45
CA ARG A 113 1.35 7.58 -23.82
C ARG A 113 1.11 6.19 -24.39
N GLN A 114 1.94 5.73 -25.33
CA GLN A 114 1.88 4.37 -25.89
C GLN A 114 2.02 3.31 -24.79
N ASP A 115 2.98 3.46 -23.87
CA ASP A 115 3.19 2.53 -22.75
C ASP A 115 1.94 2.45 -21.87
N TYR A 116 1.30 3.58 -21.55
CA TYR A 116 0.04 3.59 -20.83
C TYR A 116 -1.09 2.90 -21.60
N LEU A 117 -1.23 3.16 -22.90
CA LEU A 117 -2.25 2.53 -23.74
C LEU A 117 -2.08 1.00 -23.78
N LEU A 118 -0.85 0.52 -24.00
CA LEU A 118 -0.53 -0.91 -24.02
C LEU A 118 -0.76 -1.57 -22.66
N SER A 119 -0.32 -0.91 -21.58
CA SER A 119 -0.56 -1.39 -20.21
C SER A 119 -2.06 -1.50 -19.92
N LEU A 120 -2.84 -0.46 -20.21
CA LEU A 120 -4.28 -0.44 -19.95
C LEU A 120 -5.03 -1.47 -20.81
N ARG A 121 -4.70 -1.63 -22.09
CA ARG A 121 -5.33 -2.66 -22.94
C ARG A 121 -5.01 -4.07 -22.47
N SER A 122 -3.75 -4.36 -22.15
CA SER A 122 -3.36 -5.69 -21.66
C SER A 122 -3.99 -5.99 -20.30
N PHE A 123 -4.07 -5.00 -19.42
CA PHE A 123 -4.79 -5.11 -18.16
C PHE A 123 -6.29 -5.35 -18.38
N ALA A 124 -6.93 -4.61 -19.28
CA ALA A 124 -8.37 -4.73 -19.53
C ALA A 124 -8.74 -6.12 -20.07
N ALA A 125 -7.91 -6.70 -20.94
CA ALA A 125 -8.08 -8.06 -21.42
C ALA A 125 -7.99 -9.08 -20.27
N LEU A 126 -6.96 -8.97 -19.42
CA LEU A 126 -6.78 -9.85 -18.25
C LEU A 126 -7.90 -9.66 -17.22
N LEU A 127 -8.31 -8.42 -16.95
CA LEU A 127 -9.40 -8.11 -16.05
C LEU A 127 -10.71 -8.71 -16.57
N THR A 128 -10.94 -8.69 -17.88
CA THR A 128 -12.13 -9.29 -18.50
C THR A 128 -12.15 -10.80 -18.32
N SER A 129 -11.02 -11.48 -18.50
CA SER A 129 -10.94 -12.94 -18.28
C SER A 129 -11.09 -13.33 -16.81
N GLU A 130 -10.62 -12.49 -15.87
CA GLU A 130 -10.73 -12.73 -14.43
C GLU A 130 -12.05 -12.23 -13.82
N MET A 131 -12.90 -11.55 -14.58
CA MET A 131 -14.13 -10.94 -14.08
C MET A 131 -15.08 -11.94 -13.39
N PRO A 132 -15.34 -13.15 -13.94
CA PRO A 132 -16.20 -14.13 -13.27
C PRO A 132 -15.67 -14.56 -11.90
N TRP A 133 -14.33 -14.67 -11.77
CA TRP A 133 -13.69 -14.97 -10.51
C TRP A 133 -13.80 -13.79 -9.53
N LEU A 134 -13.53 -12.56 -9.97
CA LEU A 134 -13.69 -11.36 -9.13
C LEU A 134 -15.13 -11.22 -8.62
N GLN A 135 -16.12 -11.50 -9.48
CA GLN A 135 -17.54 -11.46 -9.14
C GLN A 135 -17.97 -12.54 -8.13
N SER A 136 -17.23 -13.64 -8.02
CA SER A 136 -17.52 -14.68 -7.03
C SER A 136 -16.91 -14.40 -5.66
N LEU A 137 -15.92 -13.51 -5.55
CA LEU A 137 -15.23 -13.17 -4.29
C LEU A 137 -16.18 -12.77 -3.15
N PRO A 138 -17.22 -11.93 -3.35
CA PRO A 138 -18.17 -11.60 -2.27
C PRO A 138 -18.90 -12.83 -1.69
N GLN A 139 -19.04 -13.89 -2.48
CA GLN A 139 -19.68 -15.15 -2.09
C GLN A 139 -18.68 -16.24 -1.72
N HIS A 140 -17.39 -15.91 -1.67
CA HIS A 140 -16.36 -16.86 -1.29
C HIS A 140 -16.58 -17.35 0.15
N PRO A 141 -16.45 -18.66 0.45
CA PRO A 141 -16.71 -19.20 1.79
C PRO A 141 -15.98 -18.46 2.92
N ALA A 142 -14.72 -18.07 2.69
CA ALA A 142 -13.94 -17.31 3.66
C ALA A 142 -14.50 -15.92 3.98
N VAL A 143 -15.08 -15.24 2.98
CA VAL A 143 -15.70 -13.92 3.16
C VAL A 143 -17.01 -14.06 3.92
N GLN A 144 -17.79 -15.10 3.62
CA GLN A 144 -19.02 -15.41 4.37
C GLN A 144 -18.70 -15.78 5.82
N ALA A 145 -17.70 -16.63 6.06
CA ALA A 145 -17.25 -17.00 7.39
C ALA A 145 -16.76 -15.79 8.21
N HIS A 146 -16.05 -14.84 7.57
CA HIS A 146 -15.68 -13.57 8.18
C HIS A 146 -16.92 -12.78 8.65
N ASP A 147 -17.90 -12.60 7.77
CA ASP A 147 -19.10 -11.81 8.07
C ASP A 147 -20.00 -12.48 9.12
N GLU A 148 -20.15 -13.80 9.07
CA GLU A 148 -20.86 -14.59 10.08
C GLU A 148 -20.19 -14.51 11.44
N LEU A 149 -18.87 -14.63 11.49
CA LEU A 149 -18.13 -14.52 12.73
C LEU A 149 -18.28 -13.13 13.35
N ARG A 150 -18.14 -12.09 12.53
CA ARG A 150 -18.34 -10.71 12.97
C ARG A 150 -19.75 -10.50 13.54
N LYS A 151 -20.77 -11.02 12.86
CA LYS A 151 -22.16 -10.99 13.34
C LYS A 151 -22.31 -11.78 14.64
N ALA A 152 -21.65 -12.92 14.78
CA ALA A 152 -21.69 -13.76 15.97
C ALA A 152 -21.09 -13.04 17.19
N ILE A 153 -19.91 -12.41 17.05
CA ILE A 153 -19.27 -11.64 18.13
C ILE A 153 -20.21 -10.51 18.58
N ARG A 154 -20.74 -9.72 17.64
CA ARG A 154 -21.62 -8.60 17.94
C ARG A 154 -22.92 -9.01 18.62
N ASN A 155 -23.56 -10.08 18.14
CA ASN A 155 -24.91 -10.45 18.60
C ASN A 155 -24.89 -11.34 19.85
N LYS A 156 -23.94 -12.27 19.94
CA LYS A 156 -23.88 -13.23 21.06
C LYS A 156 -23.13 -12.67 22.27
N SER A 157 -22.28 -11.66 22.08
CA SER A 157 -21.48 -11.07 23.15
C SER A 157 -21.34 -9.55 22.97
N PRO A 158 -22.45 -8.79 23.01
CA PRO A 158 -22.46 -7.36 22.69
C PRO A 158 -21.56 -6.54 23.61
N LYS A 159 -21.53 -6.84 24.91
CA LYS A 159 -20.69 -6.14 25.88
C LYS A 159 -19.19 -6.32 25.60
N PHE A 160 -18.79 -7.56 25.29
CA PHE A 160 -17.42 -7.86 24.87
C PHE A 160 -17.05 -7.12 23.58
N PHE A 161 -17.94 -7.14 22.58
CA PHE A 161 -17.75 -6.41 21.32
C PHE A 161 -17.57 -4.90 21.54
N GLU A 162 -18.39 -4.27 22.39
CA GLU A 162 -18.27 -2.85 22.73
C GLU A 162 -16.92 -2.52 23.38
N ASP A 163 -16.44 -3.38 24.29
CA ASP A 163 -15.15 -3.16 24.93
C ASP A 163 -13.98 -3.36 23.95
N LEU A 164 -14.07 -4.30 23.01
CA LEU A 164 -13.09 -4.43 21.93
C LEU A 164 -13.07 -3.18 21.03
N ILE A 165 -14.22 -2.59 20.72
CA ILE A 165 -14.27 -1.31 19.98
C ILE A 165 -13.54 -0.19 20.74
N LYS A 166 -13.66 -0.15 22.07
CA LYS A 166 -12.93 0.85 22.88
C LYS A 166 -11.43 0.60 22.84
N VAL A 167 -10.98 -0.66 22.83
CA VAL A 167 -9.57 -1.00 22.63
C VAL A 167 -9.10 -0.51 21.27
N GLN A 168 -9.85 -0.79 20.20
CA GLN A 168 -9.52 -0.36 18.84
C GLN A 168 -9.43 1.18 18.71
N ALA A 169 -10.31 1.92 19.38
CA ALA A 169 -10.31 3.38 19.39
C ALA A 169 -9.22 3.99 20.28
N GLY A 170 -8.61 3.19 21.16
CA GLY A 170 -7.55 3.62 22.08
C GLY A 170 -6.19 3.78 21.39
N GLU A 171 -5.20 4.19 22.19
CA GLU A 171 -3.83 4.40 21.73
C GLU A 171 -3.24 3.11 21.13
N ALA A 172 -2.98 3.17 19.81
CA ALA A 172 -2.37 2.09 19.01
C ALA A 172 -3.11 0.73 19.02
N ALA A 173 -4.39 0.70 19.37
CA ALA A 173 -5.20 -0.54 19.42
C ALA A 173 -4.52 -1.68 20.21
N ARG A 174 -4.00 -1.38 21.40
CA ARG A 174 -3.25 -2.35 22.23
C ARG A 174 -4.07 -2.85 23.42
N LEU A 175 -3.92 -4.14 23.72
CA LEU A 175 -4.42 -4.74 24.95
C LEU A 175 -3.47 -4.41 26.09
N SER A 176 -4.03 -4.03 27.24
CA SER A 176 -3.22 -3.74 28.43
C SER A 176 -4.02 -3.99 29.69
N LYS A 177 -3.36 -4.44 30.75
CA LYS A 177 -3.96 -4.62 32.08
C LYS A 177 -3.27 -3.76 33.12
N VAL A 178 -4.01 -3.35 34.15
CA VAL A 178 -3.43 -2.68 35.31
C VAL A 178 -3.05 -3.76 36.33
N VAL A 179 -1.78 -3.80 36.72
CA VAL A 179 -1.26 -4.74 37.72
C VAL A 179 -0.75 -3.95 38.91
N ALA A 180 -1.06 -4.41 40.12
CA ALA A 180 -0.44 -3.91 41.34
C ALA A 180 0.97 -4.50 41.44
N GLU A 181 1.98 -3.69 41.15
CA GLU A 181 3.38 -4.06 41.30
C GLU A 181 3.93 -3.45 42.59
N ARG A 182 4.79 -4.20 43.28
CA ARG A 182 5.44 -3.73 44.50
C ARG A 182 6.36 -2.55 44.18
N ASP A 183 6.14 -1.43 44.85
CA ASP A 183 6.90 -0.20 44.68
C ASP A 183 8.10 -0.16 45.64
N PHE A 184 9.19 -0.82 45.23
CA PHE A 184 10.43 -0.85 46.00
C PHE A 184 10.99 0.54 46.29
N LYS A 185 10.79 1.51 45.37
CA LYS A 185 11.28 2.88 45.55
C LYS A 185 10.50 3.60 46.64
N ALA A 186 9.17 3.43 46.68
CA ALA A 186 8.36 3.96 47.77
C ALA A 186 8.68 3.30 49.11
N GLU A 187 8.98 1.99 49.11
CA GLU A 187 9.39 1.26 50.32
C GLU A 187 10.75 1.73 50.84
N GLU A 188 11.72 1.92 49.96
CA GLU A 188 13.04 2.45 50.28
C GLU A 188 12.93 3.89 50.82
N ALA A 189 12.18 4.76 50.14
CA ALA A 189 11.94 6.12 50.61
C ALA A 189 11.16 6.18 51.95
N ARG A 190 10.31 5.19 52.25
CA ARG A 190 9.66 5.04 53.57
C ARG A 190 10.69 4.64 54.62
N ARG A 191 11.62 3.76 54.27
CA ARG A 191 12.68 3.26 55.15
C ARG A 191 13.71 4.35 55.45
N GLU A 192 14.17 5.08 54.44
CA GLU A 192 15.05 6.24 54.59
C GLU A 192 14.43 7.34 55.47
N ARG A 193 13.14 7.66 55.29
CA ARG A 193 12.43 8.62 56.15
C ARG A 193 12.38 8.17 57.62
N ALA A 194 12.29 6.87 57.86
CA ALA A 194 12.35 6.33 59.22
C ALA A 194 13.78 6.39 59.79
N ASP A 195 14.79 6.17 58.95
CA ASP A 195 16.21 6.20 59.32
C ASP A 195 16.77 7.63 59.47
N GLN A 196 16.13 8.64 58.88
CA GLN A 196 16.50 10.07 58.97
C GLN A 196 15.96 10.80 60.21
N ASP A 197 15.11 10.16 61.02
CA ASP A 197 14.61 10.73 62.28
C ASP A 197 15.24 10.18 63.60
N PRO A 198 16.53 9.79 63.66
CA PRO A 198 17.10 9.20 64.87
C PRO A 198 17.29 10.24 65.98
N SER A 199 17.36 11.54 65.63
CA SER A 199 17.55 12.63 66.60
C SER A 199 16.25 13.01 67.34
N ASN A 200 15.08 13.01 66.68
CA ASN A 200 13.82 13.19 67.38
C ASN A 200 13.39 11.91 68.08
N TYR A 201 13.63 10.73 67.49
CA TYR A 201 13.31 9.46 68.13
C TYR A 201 13.98 9.32 69.51
N ARG A 202 15.24 9.75 69.66
CA ARG A 202 15.96 9.77 70.95
C ARG A 202 15.41 10.80 71.94
N LYS A 203 14.79 11.89 71.47
CA LYS A 203 14.18 12.94 72.29
C LYS A 203 12.73 12.62 72.69
N MET A 204 12.10 11.63 72.06
CA MET A 204 10.74 11.19 72.40
C MET A 204 10.69 10.50 73.78
N SER A 205 9.54 10.59 74.44
CA SER A 205 9.25 9.86 75.68
C SER A 205 9.28 8.33 75.44
N LYS A 206 9.49 7.53 76.49
CA LYS A 206 9.48 6.05 76.39
C LYS A 206 8.16 5.51 75.84
N GLN A 207 7.04 6.15 76.16
CA GLN A 207 5.71 5.76 75.67
C GLN A 207 5.60 6.03 74.16
N SER A 208 6.00 7.22 73.71
CA SER A 208 5.99 7.59 72.29
C SER A 208 6.97 6.76 71.46
N GLN A 209 8.11 6.34 72.03
CA GLN A 209 9.04 5.42 71.38
C GLN A 209 8.43 4.01 71.18
N ALA A 210 7.67 3.51 72.16
CA ALA A 210 6.95 2.24 72.04
C ALA A 210 5.83 2.32 71.00
N GLU A 211 5.05 3.42 70.99
CA GLU A 211 4.03 3.70 69.98
C GLU A 211 4.63 3.79 68.57
N HIS A 212 5.75 4.51 68.40
CA HIS A 212 6.45 4.61 67.12
C HIS A 212 7.02 3.26 66.64
N ARG A 213 7.53 2.40 67.56
CA ARG A 213 7.94 1.02 67.20
C ARG A 213 6.76 0.17 66.78
N GLN A 214 5.63 0.31 67.47
CA GLN A 214 4.42 -0.46 67.18
C GLN A 214 3.80 -0.03 65.84
N ASP A 215 3.81 1.27 65.54
CA ASP A 215 3.38 1.84 64.25
C ASP A 215 4.32 1.41 63.12
N TYR A 216 5.64 1.46 63.32
CA TYR A 216 6.61 0.97 62.33
C TYR A 216 6.49 -0.55 62.08
N ALA A 217 6.24 -1.34 63.12
CA ALA A 217 5.99 -2.77 63.00
C ALA A 217 4.69 -3.08 62.24
N LYS A 218 3.66 -2.23 62.39
CA LYS A 218 2.39 -2.32 61.65
C LYS A 218 2.53 -1.87 60.19
N ARG A 219 3.43 -0.94 59.87
CA ARG A 219 3.67 -0.41 58.51
C ARG A 219 4.56 -1.31 57.62
N LYS A 220 4.74 -2.59 57.95
CA LYS A 220 5.55 -3.53 57.15
C LYS A 220 4.88 -3.99 55.85
N ASP A 221 3.62 -3.65 55.65
CA ASP A 221 2.92 -4.05 54.44
C ASP A 221 3.65 -3.51 53.20
N PRO A 222 3.82 -4.35 52.16
CA PRO A 222 4.39 -3.93 50.90
C PRO A 222 3.59 -2.76 50.32
N ILE A 223 4.30 -1.77 49.79
CA ILE A 223 3.65 -0.67 49.06
C ILE A 223 3.48 -1.15 47.63
N TYR A 224 2.27 -1.06 47.10
CA TYR A 224 1.99 -1.37 45.70
C TYR A 224 1.66 -0.10 44.94
N ARG A 225 2.05 -0.08 43.66
CA ARG A 225 1.62 0.92 42.69
C ARG A 225 0.95 0.22 41.52
N ASN A 226 -0.02 0.90 40.92
CA ASN A 226 -0.69 0.41 39.73
C ASN A 226 0.16 0.73 38.50
N VAL A 227 0.61 -0.31 37.80
CA VAL A 227 1.38 -0.20 36.56
C VAL A 227 0.55 -0.76 35.41
N ARG A 228 0.53 -0.05 34.29
CA ARG A 228 -0.09 -0.54 33.05
C ARG A 228 0.88 -1.49 32.36
N ARG A 229 0.53 -2.78 32.31
CA ARG A 229 1.28 -3.81 31.60
C ARG A 229 0.68 -4.01 30.21
N ASP A 230 1.53 -3.90 29.20
CA ASP A 230 1.18 -4.17 27.81
C ASP A 230 1.01 -5.68 27.57
N LEU A 231 -0.09 -6.06 26.93
CA LEU A 231 -0.40 -7.44 26.55
C LEU A 231 -0.22 -7.67 25.04
N GLY A 232 0.15 -6.63 24.29
CA GLY A 232 0.39 -6.70 22.85
C GLY A 232 -0.67 -5.98 22.01
N PRO A 233 -0.48 -5.93 20.68
CA PRO A 233 -1.45 -5.36 19.77
C PRO A 233 -2.72 -6.22 19.72
N MET A 234 -3.87 -5.57 19.53
CA MET A 234 -5.11 -6.24 19.19
C MET A 234 -5.06 -6.71 17.73
N LEU A 235 -5.19 -8.02 17.52
CA LEU A 235 -5.25 -8.64 16.20
C LEU A 235 -6.71 -8.85 15.77
N GLY A 236 -6.97 -9.00 14.46
CA GLY A 236 -8.33 -9.20 13.96
C GLY A 236 -9.22 -7.97 14.09
N LEU A 237 -8.64 -6.79 13.86
CA LEU A 237 -9.35 -5.51 13.90
C LEU A 237 -10.49 -5.46 12.87
N SER A 238 -10.40 -6.23 11.79
CA SER A 238 -11.46 -6.37 10.77
C SER A 238 -12.78 -6.88 11.36
N LEU A 239 -12.71 -7.80 12.34
CA LEU A 239 -13.89 -8.37 13.01
C LEU A 239 -14.63 -7.36 13.89
N ILE A 240 -13.91 -6.37 14.42
CA ILE A 240 -14.45 -5.36 15.35
C ILE A 240 -14.66 -3.99 14.72
N SER A 241 -14.28 -3.84 13.45
CA SER A 241 -14.48 -2.64 12.65
C SER A 241 -15.94 -2.19 12.68
N ARG A 242 -16.19 -0.89 12.47
CA ARG A 242 -17.55 -0.33 12.27
C ARG A 242 -18.02 -0.38 10.82
N LEU A 243 -17.14 -0.76 9.89
CA LEU A 243 -17.44 -0.80 8.45
C LEU A 243 -18.54 -1.81 8.13
N GLY A 244 -19.16 -1.76 6.96
CA GLY A 244 -20.15 -2.78 6.55
C GLY A 244 -19.59 -4.21 6.50
N PRO A 245 -20.44 -5.21 6.20
CA PRO A 245 -19.99 -6.59 5.91
C PRO A 245 -18.93 -6.57 4.79
N LEU A 246 -17.94 -7.45 4.90
CA LEU A 246 -16.86 -7.59 3.93
C LEU A 246 -17.40 -7.97 2.55
N SER A 247 -18.37 -8.89 2.49
CA SER A 247 -19.07 -9.25 1.25
C SER A 247 -19.66 -8.04 0.52
N GLY A 248 -20.40 -7.19 1.23
CA GLY A 248 -21.01 -5.98 0.68
C GLY A 248 -19.97 -4.96 0.18
N ARG A 249 -18.87 -4.79 0.92
CA ARG A 249 -17.75 -3.93 0.50
C ARG A 249 -17.08 -4.49 -0.75
N LEU A 250 -16.70 -5.77 -0.76
CA LEU A 250 -16.12 -6.42 -1.93
C LEU A 250 -17.05 -6.32 -3.16
N ALA A 251 -18.35 -6.56 -3.01
CA ALA A 251 -19.31 -6.42 -4.10
C ALA A 251 -19.35 -4.99 -4.66
N SER A 252 -19.27 -3.97 -3.79
CA SER A 252 -19.19 -2.58 -4.22
C SER A 252 -17.91 -2.28 -5.02
N HIS A 253 -16.75 -2.79 -4.60
CA HIS A 253 -15.50 -2.61 -5.35
C HIS A 253 -15.52 -3.36 -6.69
N VAL A 254 -15.96 -4.63 -6.67
CA VAL A 254 -15.99 -5.48 -7.87
C VAL A 254 -16.97 -4.96 -8.92
N SER A 255 -18.13 -4.42 -8.52
CA SER A 255 -19.11 -3.86 -9.46
C SER A 255 -18.60 -2.66 -10.26
N ARG A 256 -17.50 -2.01 -9.82
CA ARG A 256 -16.87 -0.89 -10.53
C ARG A 256 -15.87 -1.36 -11.60
N LEU A 257 -15.37 -2.59 -11.51
CA LEU A 257 -14.34 -3.13 -12.41
C LEU A 257 -14.80 -3.24 -13.88
N PRO A 258 -16.04 -3.66 -14.20
CA PRO A 258 -16.51 -3.70 -15.60
C PRO A 258 -16.44 -2.34 -16.30
N GLY A 259 -16.80 -1.25 -15.60
CA GLY A 259 -16.72 0.10 -16.15
C GLY A 259 -15.29 0.52 -16.46
N ILE A 260 -14.33 0.12 -15.62
CA ILE A 260 -12.90 0.36 -15.86
C ILE A 260 -12.41 -0.46 -17.06
N ALA A 261 -12.76 -1.75 -17.15
CA ALA A 261 -12.37 -2.60 -18.28
C ALA A 261 -12.91 -2.03 -19.61
N SER A 262 -14.18 -1.64 -19.64
CA SER A 262 -14.82 -1.03 -20.81
C SER A 262 -14.15 0.29 -21.20
N THR A 263 -13.88 1.17 -20.22
CA THR A 263 -13.17 2.44 -20.45
C THR A 263 -11.75 2.21 -20.98
N ALA A 264 -11.04 1.20 -20.46
CA ALA A 264 -9.68 0.87 -20.86
C ALA A 264 -9.58 0.17 -22.24
N LEU A 265 -10.67 -0.42 -22.73
CA LEU A 265 -10.73 -0.97 -24.10
C LEU A 265 -11.11 0.09 -25.14
N THR A 266 -11.97 1.04 -24.77
CA THR A 266 -12.49 2.08 -25.68
C THR A 266 -11.67 3.36 -25.70
N LEU A 267 -10.95 3.66 -24.61
CA LEU A 267 -10.04 4.79 -24.38
C LEU A 267 -10.30 6.02 -25.27
N PRO A 268 -11.24 6.89 -24.90
CA PRO A 268 -11.38 8.20 -25.54
C PRO A 268 -10.05 8.95 -25.50
N ALA A 269 -9.69 9.60 -26.62
CA ALA A 269 -8.43 10.33 -26.76
C ALA A 269 -8.19 11.39 -25.66
N ALA A 270 -9.27 11.93 -25.09
CA ALA A 270 -9.25 12.97 -24.05
C ALA A 270 -9.04 12.44 -22.62
N ILE A 271 -9.01 11.13 -22.38
CA ILE A 271 -8.80 10.60 -21.02
C ILE A 271 -7.35 10.78 -20.58
N ASP A 272 -7.18 11.27 -19.35
CA ASP A 272 -5.91 11.20 -18.64
C ASP A 272 -5.60 9.73 -18.30
N LEU A 273 -4.83 9.07 -19.18
CA LEU A 273 -4.45 7.67 -19.04
C LEU A 273 -3.68 7.39 -17.75
N LYS A 274 -2.91 8.36 -17.25
CA LYS A 274 -2.16 8.23 -16.00
C LYS A 274 -3.13 8.21 -14.82
N ALA A 275 -4.10 9.13 -14.80
CA ALA A 275 -5.15 9.13 -13.79
C ALA A 275 -5.96 7.84 -13.82
N GLN A 276 -6.33 7.36 -15.01
CA GLN A 276 -7.10 6.11 -15.16
C GLN A 276 -6.31 4.88 -14.69
N THR A 277 -5.02 4.80 -15.02
CA THR A 277 -4.12 3.75 -14.52
C THR A 277 -4.04 3.77 -13.00
N ARG A 278 -3.94 4.97 -12.40
CA ARG A 278 -3.92 5.13 -10.93
C ARG A 278 -5.23 4.65 -10.30
N ILE A 279 -6.38 5.10 -10.80
CA ILE A 279 -7.70 4.70 -10.29
C ILE A 279 -7.86 3.17 -10.34
N THR A 280 -7.47 2.58 -11.47
CA THR A 280 -7.53 1.13 -11.69
C THR A 280 -6.66 0.38 -10.70
N ARG A 281 -5.41 0.82 -10.52
CA ARG A 281 -4.48 0.23 -9.55
C ARG A 281 -5.01 0.33 -8.13
N THR A 282 -5.49 1.50 -7.73
CA THR A 282 -6.07 1.71 -6.40
C THR A 282 -7.23 0.75 -6.16
N LEU A 283 -8.15 0.57 -7.13
CA LEU A 283 -9.29 -0.33 -6.95
C LEU A 283 -8.88 -1.80 -6.77
N VAL A 284 -7.87 -2.27 -7.52
CA VAL A 284 -7.33 -3.63 -7.37
C VAL A 284 -6.61 -3.80 -6.02
N GLN A 285 -5.83 -2.79 -5.60
CA GLN A 285 -5.17 -2.79 -4.28
C GLN A 285 -6.16 -2.75 -3.12
N GLU A 286 -7.25 -1.98 -3.24
CA GLU A 286 -8.33 -1.96 -2.26
C GLU A 286 -9.03 -3.32 -2.19
N THR A 287 -9.24 -3.99 -3.32
CA THR A 287 -9.80 -5.35 -3.36
C THR A 287 -8.87 -6.34 -2.65
N GLN A 288 -7.56 -6.26 -2.89
CA GLN A 288 -6.57 -7.05 -2.17
C GLN A 288 -6.61 -6.77 -0.65
N THR A 289 -6.61 -5.50 -0.25
CA THR A 289 -6.63 -5.08 1.16
C THR A 289 -7.88 -5.60 1.87
N LEU A 290 -9.03 -5.60 1.20
CA LEU A 290 -10.26 -6.18 1.72
C LEU A 290 -10.13 -7.70 1.91
N LEU A 291 -9.46 -8.41 1.02
CA LEU A 291 -9.23 -9.85 1.19
C LEU A 291 -8.21 -10.18 2.29
N GLU A 292 -7.27 -9.27 2.58
CA GLU A 292 -6.36 -9.39 3.71
C GLU A 292 -7.07 -9.28 5.07
N GLU A 293 -8.29 -8.71 5.13
CA GLU A 293 -9.11 -8.71 6.35
C GLU A 293 -9.52 -10.12 6.80
N VAL A 294 -9.51 -11.11 5.89
CA VAL A 294 -9.74 -12.52 6.22
C VAL A 294 -8.57 -13.10 7.01
N ASP A 295 -7.33 -12.78 6.63
CA ASP A 295 -6.13 -13.17 7.38
C ASP A 295 -6.09 -12.49 8.74
N ASP A 296 -6.39 -11.18 8.77
CA ASP A 296 -6.48 -10.43 10.03
C ASP A 296 -7.50 -11.08 10.98
N ALA A 297 -8.70 -11.40 10.49
CA ALA A 297 -9.70 -12.12 11.27
C ALA A 297 -9.23 -13.50 11.74
N ALA A 298 -8.46 -14.22 10.92
CA ALA A 298 -7.88 -15.50 11.30
C ALA A 298 -6.82 -15.36 12.42
N SER A 299 -6.09 -14.24 12.44
CA SER A 299 -5.07 -13.93 13.46
C SER A 299 -5.67 -13.60 14.83
N PHE A 300 -6.94 -13.17 14.88
CA PHE A 300 -7.71 -13.00 16.12
C PHE A 300 -7.65 -14.24 17.02
N PHE A 301 -7.62 -15.43 16.41
CA PHE A 301 -7.63 -16.73 17.11
C PHE A 301 -6.25 -17.36 17.25
N SER A 302 -5.17 -16.59 17.08
CA SER A 302 -3.84 -17.09 17.46
C SER A 302 -3.82 -17.42 18.97
N PRO A 303 -3.18 -18.52 19.39
CA PRO A 303 -3.15 -18.93 20.80
C PRO A 303 -2.68 -17.81 21.73
N GLU A 304 -1.66 -17.07 21.33
CA GLU A 304 -1.08 -15.96 22.08
C GLU A 304 -2.08 -14.81 22.24
N HIS A 305 -2.83 -14.48 21.19
CA HIS A 305 -3.82 -13.42 21.24
C HIS A 305 -5.06 -13.83 22.04
N CYS A 306 -5.52 -15.08 21.93
CA CYS A 306 -6.59 -15.61 22.77
C CYS A 306 -6.23 -15.53 24.27
N GLN A 307 -4.99 -15.88 24.61
CA GLN A 307 -4.47 -15.74 25.98
C GLN A 307 -4.43 -14.27 26.42
N ALA A 308 -3.95 -13.36 25.55
CA ALA A 308 -3.92 -11.93 25.84
C ALA A 308 -5.31 -11.34 26.08
N ILE A 309 -6.33 -11.73 25.28
CA ILE A 309 -7.73 -11.33 25.47
C ILE A 309 -8.27 -11.87 26.80
N SER A 310 -7.98 -13.13 27.13
CA SER A 310 -8.40 -13.71 28.41
C SER A 310 -7.84 -12.94 29.59
N GLU A 311 -6.52 -12.68 29.62
CA GLU A 311 -5.88 -11.90 30.68
C GLU A 311 -6.37 -10.45 30.74
N TRP A 312 -6.58 -9.83 29.58
CA TRP A 312 -7.13 -8.48 29.49
C TRP A 312 -8.54 -8.42 30.08
N SER A 313 -9.41 -9.37 29.73
CA SER A 313 -10.78 -9.43 30.25
C SER A 313 -10.82 -9.70 31.75
N ALA A 314 -9.97 -10.60 32.25
CA ALA A 314 -9.90 -10.95 33.67
C ALA A 314 -9.42 -9.79 34.56
N SER A 315 -8.67 -8.83 33.99
CA SER A 315 -8.22 -7.64 34.72
C SER A 315 -9.30 -6.57 34.88
N ARG A 316 -10.49 -6.78 34.32
CA ARG A 316 -11.57 -5.79 34.24
C ARG A 316 -12.82 -6.35 34.89
N ASP A 317 -13.56 -5.48 35.58
CA ASP A 317 -14.93 -5.78 36.00
C ASP A 317 -15.87 -5.47 34.83
N ALA A 318 -15.96 -6.42 33.88
CA ALA A 318 -16.61 -6.20 32.59
C ALA A 318 -17.97 -6.90 32.45
N GLY A 319 -18.39 -7.69 33.44
CA GLY A 319 -19.63 -8.46 33.39
C GLY A 319 -19.58 -9.68 32.47
N TYR A 320 -18.38 -10.12 32.10
CA TYR A 320 -18.13 -11.35 31.36
C TYR A 320 -16.75 -11.90 31.72
N SER A 321 -16.55 -13.20 31.50
CA SER A 321 -15.23 -13.84 31.55
C SER A 321 -14.93 -14.53 30.23
N ILE A 322 -13.65 -14.54 29.87
CA ILE A 322 -13.16 -15.15 28.63
C ILE A 322 -12.13 -16.21 28.97
N GLU A 323 -12.34 -17.40 28.44
CA GLU A 323 -11.44 -18.54 28.56
C GLU A 323 -10.95 -18.95 27.16
N PRO A 324 -9.63 -19.10 26.94
CA PRO A 324 -9.12 -19.60 25.68
C PRO A 324 -9.48 -21.07 25.53
N ILE A 325 -9.92 -21.46 24.33
CA ILE A 325 -10.18 -22.85 23.94
C ILE A 325 -9.33 -23.20 22.70
N ALA A 326 -9.19 -24.48 22.38
CA ALA A 326 -8.23 -24.98 21.38
C ALA A 326 -8.25 -24.26 20.01
N ARG A 327 -9.38 -23.70 19.60
CA ARG A 327 -9.54 -22.96 18.33
C ARG A 327 -10.29 -21.64 18.49
N GLY A 328 -10.32 -21.06 19.69
CA GLY A 328 -11.32 -20.04 19.97
C GLY A 328 -11.27 -19.40 21.34
N LEU A 329 -12.37 -18.71 21.65
CA LEU A 329 -12.66 -18.13 22.95
C LEU A 329 -14.00 -18.65 23.43
N ARG A 330 -14.09 -19.01 24.70
CA ARG A 330 -15.35 -19.23 25.41
C ARG A 330 -15.68 -17.99 26.22
N ILE A 331 -16.82 -17.38 25.95
CA ILE A 331 -17.31 -16.18 26.63
C ILE A 331 -18.45 -16.59 27.55
N ARG A 332 -18.30 -16.34 28.85
CA ARG A 332 -19.36 -16.55 29.86
C ARG A 332 -19.88 -15.19 30.32
N GLY A 333 -21.18 -14.95 30.16
CA GLY A 333 -21.83 -13.71 30.59
C GLY A 333 -22.20 -13.72 32.08
N GLU A 334 -22.68 -12.57 32.58
CA GLU A 334 -23.23 -12.41 33.93
C GLU A 334 -24.45 -13.30 34.20
N THR A 335 -25.31 -13.51 33.22
CA THR A 335 -26.50 -14.36 33.39
C THR A 335 -26.07 -15.81 33.54
N ALA A 336 -26.34 -16.39 34.71
CA ALA A 336 -25.98 -17.76 35.05
C ALA A 336 -26.41 -18.74 33.93
N GLY A 337 -25.43 -19.45 33.37
CA GLY A 337 -25.63 -20.45 32.32
C GLY A 337 -25.48 -19.97 30.87
N SER A 338 -25.30 -18.66 30.62
CA SER A 338 -25.02 -18.16 29.27
C SER A 338 -23.52 -18.30 28.91
N SER A 339 -23.20 -19.30 28.08
CA SER A 339 -21.85 -19.48 27.52
C SER A 339 -21.94 -19.49 26.00
N THR A 340 -21.06 -18.73 25.35
CA THR A 340 -20.91 -18.74 23.89
C THR A 340 -19.48 -19.11 23.53
N ASP A 341 -19.33 -20.13 22.69
CA ASP A 341 -18.05 -20.49 22.11
C ASP A 341 -17.90 -19.77 20.76
N LEU A 342 -16.88 -18.93 20.65
CA LEU A 342 -16.41 -18.31 19.42
C LEU A 342 -15.24 -19.13 18.89
N VAL A 343 -15.51 -19.98 17.91
CA VAL A 343 -14.50 -20.87 17.31
C VAL A 343 -14.12 -20.33 15.94
N LYS A 344 -12.81 -20.34 15.62
CA LYS A 344 -12.29 -20.02 14.29
C LYS A 344 -12.95 -20.93 13.23
N PRO A 345 -13.72 -20.39 12.27
CA PRO A 345 -14.28 -21.19 11.18
C PRO A 345 -13.18 -21.89 10.37
N LEU A 346 -13.46 -23.08 9.82
CA LEU A 346 -12.49 -23.80 8.97
C LEU A 346 -12.27 -23.08 7.64
N GLU A 347 -13.32 -22.40 7.19
CA GLU A 347 -13.43 -21.66 5.95
C GLU A 347 -12.72 -20.31 6.01
N LEU A 348 -12.34 -19.83 7.20
CA LEU A 348 -11.62 -18.58 7.41
C LEU A 348 -10.14 -18.73 7.01
N GLN A 349 -9.94 -19.02 5.73
CA GLN A 349 -8.67 -19.15 5.04
C GLN A 349 -8.64 -18.15 3.90
N LYS A 350 -7.51 -17.46 3.75
CA LYS A 350 -7.35 -16.47 2.71
C LYS A 350 -7.57 -17.06 1.32
N PRO A 351 -8.40 -16.41 0.49
CA PRO A 351 -8.50 -16.76 -0.92
C PRO A 351 -7.13 -16.62 -1.61
N ASP A 352 -6.84 -17.49 -2.57
CA ASP A 352 -5.62 -17.37 -3.38
C ASP A 352 -5.57 -16.00 -4.09
N LEU A 353 -4.57 -15.19 -3.73
CA LEU A 353 -4.39 -13.84 -4.28
C LEU A 353 -3.51 -13.81 -5.53
N THR A 354 -3.00 -14.95 -6.00
CA THR A 354 -2.06 -15.02 -7.14
C THR A 354 -2.62 -14.30 -8.38
N ARG A 355 -3.92 -14.44 -8.63
CA ARG A 355 -4.63 -13.77 -9.73
C ARG A 355 -4.65 -12.24 -9.58
N LEU A 356 -4.90 -11.72 -8.38
CA LEU A 356 -4.85 -10.27 -8.10
C LEU A 356 -3.43 -9.71 -8.20
N LEU A 357 -2.44 -10.45 -7.73
CA LEU A 357 -1.04 -10.05 -7.83
C LEU A 357 -0.58 -9.98 -9.30
N SER A 358 -1.04 -10.91 -10.15
CA SER A 358 -0.82 -10.86 -11.59
C SER A 358 -1.44 -9.60 -12.23
N LEU A 359 -2.67 -9.26 -11.87
CA LEU A 359 -3.33 -8.03 -12.31
C LEU A 359 -2.53 -6.77 -11.91
N LEU A 360 -2.01 -6.72 -10.68
CA LEU A 360 -1.18 -5.60 -10.20
C LEU A 360 0.18 -5.51 -10.90
N ALA A 361 0.85 -6.65 -11.13
CA ALA A 361 2.12 -6.70 -11.84
C ALA A 361 1.98 -6.12 -13.26
N ARG A 362 0.89 -6.49 -13.96
CA ARG A 362 0.59 -5.98 -15.31
C ARG A 362 0.36 -4.46 -15.34
N LEU A 363 -0.34 -3.93 -14.34
CA LEU A 363 -0.52 -2.48 -14.18
C LEU A 363 0.77 -1.72 -13.81
N ALA A 364 1.79 -2.41 -13.29
CA ALA A 364 3.08 -1.82 -12.98
C ALA A 364 4.02 -1.77 -14.21
N GLY A 365 3.60 -2.31 -15.36
CA GLY A 365 4.48 -2.50 -16.51
C GLY A 365 5.59 -3.52 -16.24
N LYS A 366 5.46 -4.33 -15.18
CA LYS A 366 6.37 -5.43 -14.87
C LYS A 366 5.78 -6.69 -15.49
N THR A 367 6.30 -7.07 -16.65
CA THR A 367 5.97 -8.32 -17.33
C THR A 367 7.14 -9.27 -17.26
#